data_AF-A0A2S7QXY2-F1
#
_entry.id   AF-A0A2S7QXY2-F1
#
_cell.length_a   1.000
_cell.length_b   1.000
_cell.length_c   1.000
_cell.angle_alpha   90.00
_cell.angle_beta   90.00
_cell.angle_gamma   90.00
#
_symmetry.space_group_name_H-M   'P 1'
#
loop_
_entity.id
_entity.type
_entity.pdbx_description
1 polymer ?
#
loop_
_entity_poly.entity_id
_entity_poly.type
_entity_poly.pdbx_seq_one_letter_code
_entity_poly.pdbx_strand_id
1 'polypeptide(L)'
;MATETLDTRLHTLFAVFLYSLQLETALLTRSVLLDAADAESPLKPAELQVLRSQYEKEGDHVGVQTKFNYAWGLIKSNVRAEQQEGVRLLSDIFRTSPERRRECLYYLALGNYKLGNYAEARRYNDLLLEKESGNLQATSLKALIEEKVAKEGLIGVAILSGVAIAAGVVGSMIFRGVGKKAR
;
A
#
# COMPACT_ATOMS: atom_id res chain seq x y z
N MET A 1 -51.11 11.92 13.86
CA MET A 1 -50.60 10.53 13.95
C MET A 1 -49.88 10.05 12.68
N ALA A 2 -50.13 10.63 11.49
CA ALA A 2 -49.44 10.24 10.25
C ALA A 2 -48.05 10.91 10.02
N THR A 3 -47.77 12.02 10.70
CA THR A 3 -46.52 12.78 10.53
C THR A 3 -45.34 12.19 11.32
N GLU A 4 -45.58 11.65 12.52
CA GLU A 4 -44.53 11.01 13.33
C GLU A 4 -44.03 9.68 12.75
N THR A 5 -44.89 8.95 12.06
CA THR A 5 -44.52 7.66 11.44
C THR A 5 -43.67 7.82 10.19
N LEU A 6 -43.82 8.93 9.46
CA LEU A 6 -43.00 9.27 8.29
C LEU A 6 -41.58 9.69 8.70
N ASP A 7 -41.46 10.47 9.78
CA ASP A 7 -40.17 10.94 10.30
C ASP A 7 -39.30 9.79 10.84
N THR A 8 -39.93 8.87 11.59
CA THR A 8 -39.27 7.66 12.10
C THR A 8 -38.77 6.75 10.97
N ARG A 9 -39.56 6.62 9.89
CA ARG A 9 -39.17 5.84 8.71
C ARG A 9 -38.03 6.50 7.94
N LEU A 10 -38.03 7.82 7.80
CA LEU A 10 -36.96 8.55 7.12
C LEU A 10 -35.63 8.43 7.89
N HIS A 11 -35.67 8.58 9.22
CA HIS A 11 -34.51 8.35 10.09
C HIS A 11 -33.96 6.93 9.99
N THR A 12 -34.84 5.94 9.96
CA THR A 12 -34.44 4.52 9.85
C THR A 12 -33.81 4.23 8.49
N LEU A 13 -34.38 4.75 7.40
CA LEU A 13 -33.84 4.61 6.05
C LEU A 13 -32.49 5.31 5.90
N PHE A 14 -32.33 6.50 6.48
CA PHE A 14 -31.07 7.23 6.49
C PHE A 14 -29.99 6.49 7.28
N ALA A 15 -30.33 5.94 8.44
CA ALA A 15 -29.41 5.11 9.22
C ALA A 15 -28.98 3.85 8.45
N VAL A 16 -29.92 3.13 7.82
CA VAL A 16 -29.62 1.95 6.99
C VAL A 16 -28.73 2.32 5.80
N PHE A 17 -28.97 3.47 5.16
CA PHE A 17 -28.12 3.97 4.08
C PHE A 17 -26.70 4.27 4.54
N LEU A 18 -26.53 4.98 5.67
CA LEU A 18 -25.22 5.25 6.25
C LEU A 18 -24.48 3.97 6.66
N TYR A 19 -25.18 3.00 7.27
CA TYR A 19 -24.61 1.70 7.60
C TYR A 19 -24.20 0.92 6.36
N SER A 20 -25.01 0.93 5.29
CA SER A 20 -24.69 0.29 4.02
C SER A 20 -23.44 0.92 3.39
N LEU A 21 -23.37 2.26 3.35
CA LEU A 21 -22.22 2.99 2.82
C LEU A 21 -20.95 2.73 3.64
N GLN A 22 -21.08 2.64 4.97
CA GLN A 22 -19.96 2.34 5.86
C GLN A 22 -19.50 0.88 5.75
N LEU A 23 -20.42 -0.04 5.50
CA LEU A 23 -20.09 -1.45 5.27
C LEU A 23 -19.42 -1.66 3.90
N GLU A 24 -19.92 -1.00 2.85
CA GLU A 24 -19.29 -0.99 1.53
C GLU A 24 -17.88 -0.43 1.60
N THR A 25 -17.67 0.74 2.21
CA THR A 25 -16.34 1.33 2.39
C THR A 25 -15.41 0.44 3.22
N ALA A 26 -15.90 -0.20 4.29
CA ALA A 26 -15.11 -1.14 5.09
C ALA A 26 -14.73 -2.42 4.32
N LEU A 27 -15.64 -2.98 3.54
CA LEU A 27 -15.39 -4.16 2.69
C LEU A 27 -14.41 -3.83 1.56
N LEU A 28 -14.52 -2.63 0.98
CA LEU A 28 -13.63 -2.11 -0.04
C LEU A 28 -12.21 -1.87 0.51
N THR A 29 -12.13 -1.28 1.70
CA THR A 29 -10.85 -1.06 2.39
C THR A 29 -10.19 -2.39 2.74
N ARG A 30 -10.99 -3.37 3.15
CA ARG A 30 -10.53 -4.73 3.48
C ARG A 30 -10.04 -5.51 2.25
N SER A 31 -10.76 -5.48 1.13
CA SER A 31 -10.32 -6.17 -0.09
C SER A 31 -9.02 -5.56 -0.64
N VAL A 32 -8.85 -4.25 -0.51
CA VAL A 32 -7.64 -3.60 -1.00
C VAL A 32 -6.44 -3.78 -0.06
N LEU A 33 -6.65 -3.75 1.26
CA LEU A 33 -5.62 -4.16 2.23
C LEU A 33 -5.21 -5.62 2.00
N LEU A 34 -6.15 -6.47 1.57
CA LEU A 34 -5.88 -7.88 1.30
C LEU A 34 -4.89 -8.08 0.14
N ASP A 35 -4.95 -7.27 -0.92
CA ASP A 35 -4.03 -7.42 -2.06
C ASP A 35 -2.60 -6.97 -1.74
N ALA A 36 -2.45 -5.83 -1.05
CA ALA A 36 -1.15 -5.39 -0.56
C ALA A 36 -0.59 -6.33 0.53
N ALA A 37 -1.46 -6.86 1.41
CA ALA A 37 -1.07 -7.87 2.39
C ALA A 37 -0.75 -9.23 1.75
N ASP A 38 -1.39 -9.60 0.65
CA ASP A 38 -1.09 -10.82 -0.10
C ASP A 38 0.30 -10.75 -0.73
N ALA A 39 0.74 -9.57 -1.20
CA ALA A 39 2.12 -9.34 -1.63
C ALA A 39 3.15 -9.55 -0.50
N GLU A 40 2.74 -9.33 0.75
CA GLU A 40 3.58 -9.54 1.95
C GLU A 40 3.48 -10.96 2.52
N SER A 41 2.57 -11.78 2.03
CA SER A 41 2.40 -13.18 2.43
C SER A 41 3.16 -14.11 1.47
N PRO A 42 4.30 -14.68 1.86
CA PRO A 42 5.06 -15.55 0.98
C PRO A 42 4.29 -16.84 0.66
N LEU A 43 4.40 -17.30 -0.58
CA LEU A 43 3.90 -18.62 -0.98
C LEU A 43 4.64 -19.72 -0.20
N LYS A 44 3.99 -20.87 -0.02
CA LYS A 44 4.69 -22.03 0.53
C LYS A 44 5.81 -22.43 -0.44
N PRO A 45 6.99 -22.88 0.05
CA PRO A 45 8.10 -23.25 -0.83
C PRO A 45 7.72 -24.25 -1.92
N ALA A 46 6.81 -25.19 -1.61
CA ALA A 46 6.30 -26.16 -2.58
C ALA A 46 5.50 -25.52 -3.72
N GLU A 47 4.73 -24.45 -3.46
CA GLU A 47 3.93 -23.75 -4.47
C GLU A 47 4.85 -22.98 -5.42
N LEU A 48 5.86 -22.29 -4.89
CA LEU A 48 6.87 -21.62 -5.71
C LEU A 48 7.66 -22.63 -6.57
N GLN A 49 7.95 -23.82 -6.04
CA GLN A 49 8.63 -24.87 -6.79
C GLN A 49 7.80 -25.40 -7.96
N VAL A 50 6.47 -25.48 -7.81
CA VAL A 50 5.57 -25.88 -8.91
C VAL A 50 5.62 -24.84 -10.03
N LEU A 51 5.54 -23.55 -9.69
CA LEU A 51 5.62 -22.45 -10.65
C LEU A 51 6.98 -22.43 -11.38
N ARG A 52 8.08 -22.61 -10.63
CA ARG A 52 9.43 -22.73 -11.18
C ARG A 52 9.52 -23.89 -12.16
N SER A 53 9.03 -25.07 -11.77
CA SER A 53 9.06 -26.26 -12.62
C SER A 53 8.25 -26.07 -13.91
N GLN A 54 7.12 -25.36 -13.86
CA GLN A 54 6.34 -25.05 -15.06
C GLN A 54 7.10 -24.08 -15.98
N TYR A 55 7.66 -23.02 -15.40
CA TYR A 55 8.46 -22.03 -16.12
C TYR A 55 9.66 -22.68 -16.84
N GLU A 56 10.40 -23.53 -16.14
CA GLU A 56 11.58 -24.23 -16.69
C GLU A 56 11.21 -25.26 -17.76
N LYS A 57 10.07 -25.95 -17.60
CA LYS A 57 9.59 -26.95 -18.59
C LYS A 57 9.21 -26.34 -19.94
N GLU A 58 8.69 -25.11 -19.94
CA GLU A 58 8.32 -24.44 -21.19
C GLU A 58 9.52 -23.86 -21.96
N GLY A 59 10.66 -23.68 -21.28
CA GLY A 59 11.94 -23.31 -21.90
C GLY A 59 11.89 -21.96 -22.63
N ASP A 60 12.49 -21.90 -23.82
CA ASP A 60 12.71 -20.66 -24.57
C ASP A 60 11.40 -19.98 -25.03
N HIS A 61 10.29 -20.71 -25.09
CA HIS A 61 8.98 -20.22 -25.54
C HIS A 61 7.94 -20.24 -24.42
N VAL A 62 8.36 -19.83 -23.23
CA VAL A 62 7.46 -19.73 -22.08
C VAL A 62 6.26 -18.84 -22.36
N GLY A 63 5.07 -19.36 -22.09
CA GLY A 63 3.81 -18.66 -22.22
C GLY A 63 3.76 -17.45 -21.29
N VAL A 64 3.11 -16.39 -21.74
CA VAL A 64 3.03 -15.12 -20.99
C VAL A 64 2.39 -15.33 -19.61
N GLN A 65 1.35 -16.16 -19.53
CA GLN A 65 0.69 -16.49 -18.25
C GLN A 65 1.62 -17.25 -17.29
N THR A 66 2.38 -18.23 -17.79
CA THR A 66 3.33 -19.00 -16.96
C THR A 66 4.43 -18.10 -16.43
N LYS A 67 5.02 -17.26 -17.30
CA LYS A 67 6.02 -16.25 -16.91
C LYS A 67 5.45 -15.28 -15.86
N PHE A 68 4.21 -14.83 -16.04
CA PHE A 68 3.53 -13.93 -15.10
C PHE A 68 3.34 -14.58 -13.72
N ASN A 69 2.79 -15.80 -13.68
CA ASN A 69 2.53 -16.52 -12.43
C ASN A 69 3.83 -16.76 -11.66
N TYR A 70 4.88 -17.18 -12.37
CA TYR A 70 6.18 -17.40 -11.77
C TYR A 70 6.78 -16.09 -11.24
N ALA A 71 6.73 -15.01 -12.03
CA ALA A 71 7.21 -13.70 -11.61
C ALA A 71 6.49 -13.19 -10.36
N TRP A 72 5.17 -13.38 -10.27
CA TRP A 72 4.40 -13.01 -9.08
C TRP A 72 4.80 -13.84 -7.86
N GLY A 73 4.97 -15.15 -8.02
CA GLY A 73 5.46 -16.01 -6.95
C GLY A 73 6.83 -15.60 -6.42
N LEU A 74 7.73 -15.18 -7.30
CA LEU A 74 9.05 -14.64 -6.94
C LEU A 74 8.95 -13.31 -6.17
N ILE A 75 8.04 -12.40 -6.56
CA ILE A 75 7.81 -11.15 -5.84
C ILE A 75 7.29 -11.39 -4.42
N LYS A 76 6.44 -12.41 -4.23
CA LYS A 76 5.96 -12.79 -2.90
C LYS A 76 7.03 -13.42 -2.01
N SER A 77 8.17 -13.86 -2.57
CA SER A 77 9.27 -14.41 -1.78
C SER A 77 9.83 -13.39 -0.77
N ASN A 78 10.48 -13.89 0.28
CA ASN A 78 11.26 -13.08 1.22
C ASN A 78 12.71 -12.87 0.77
N VAL A 79 13.14 -13.50 -0.33
CA VAL A 79 14.48 -13.38 -0.87
C VAL A 79 14.53 -12.19 -1.84
N ARG A 80 15.31 -11.15 -1.50
CA ARG A 80 15.42 -9.94 -2.33
C ARG A 80 15.84 -10.21 -3.77
N ALA A 81 16.75 -11.16 -3.99
CA ALA A 81 17.19 -11.54 -5.33
C ALA A 81 16.04 -12.16 -6.17
N GLU A 82 15.17 -12.96 -5.55
CA GLU A 82 13.99 -13.51 -6.22
C GLU A 82 12.99 -12.40 -6.55
N GLN A 83 12.74 -11.48 -5.62
CA GLN A 83 11.87 -10.33 -5.86
C GLN A 83 12.35 -9.48 -7.05
N GLN A 84 13.66 -9.22 -7.13
CA GLN A 84 14.27 -8.49 -8.25
C GLN A 84 14.06 -9.23 -9.57
N GLU A 85 14.25 -10.54 -9.58
CA GLU A 85 14.01 -11.36 -10.78
C GLU A 85 12.53 -11.35 -11.18
N GLY A 86 11.60 -11.44 -10.22
CA GLY A 86 10.18 -11.33 -10.49
C GLY A 86 9.80 -9.99 -11.12
N VAL A 87 10.33 -8.87 -10.60
CA VAL A 87 10.14 -7.53 -11.21
C VAL A 87 10.72 -7.46 -12.62
N ARG A 88 11.89 -8.07 -12.86
CA ARG A 88 12.51 -8.16 -14.18
C ARG A 88 11.61 -8.91 -15.17
N LEU A 89 11.11 -10.09 -14.79
CA LEU A 89 10.22 -10.90 -15.61
C LEU A 89 8.91 -10.18 -15.94
N LEU A 90 8.29 -9.49 -14.96
CA LEU A 90 7.10 -8.66 -15.21
C LEU A 90 7.40 -7.48 -16.15
N SER A 91 8.58 -6.86 -16.01
CA SER A 91 9.00 -5.76 -16.90
C SER A 91 9.16 -6.23 -18.34
N ASP A 92 9.66 -7.45 -18.54
CA ASP A 92 9.71 -8.06 -19.88
C ASP A 92 8.30 -8.24 -20.46
N ILE A 93 7.37 -8.83 -19.69
CA ILE A 93 5.98 -9.01 -20.12
C ILE A 93 5.34 -7.67 -20.48
N PHE A 94 5.52 -6.65 -19.65
CA PHE A 94 4.99 -5.30 -19.90
C PHE A 94 5.46 -4.73 -21.25
N ARG A 95 6.71 -5.02 -21.66
CA ARG A 95 7.27 -4.57 -22.93
C ARG A 95 6.76 -5.39 -24.12
N THR A 96 6.74 -6.72 -23.99
CA THR A 96 6.47 -7.65 -25.10
C THR A 96 4.99 -7.95 -25.33
N SER A 97 4.14 -7.75 -24.31
CA SER A 97 2.72 -8.11 -24.30
C SER A 97 1.84 -6.89 -24.00
N PRO A 98 1.57 -6.02 -25.00
CA PRO A 98 0.74 -4.82 -24.84
C PRO A 98 -0.62 -5.08 -24.20
N GLU A 99 -1.23 -6.22 -24.52
CA GLU A 99 -2.53 -6.68 -24.01
C GLU A 99 -2.56 -6.90 -22.50
N ARG A 100 -1.41 -7.19 -21.88
CA ARG A 100 -1.29 -7.39 -20.42
C ARG A 100 -0.75 -6.20 -19.65
N ARG A 101 -0.44 -5.09 -20.33
CA ARG A 101 0.20 -3.92 -19.69
C ARG A 101 -0.60 -3.41 -18.50
N ARG A 102 -1.93 -3.36 -18.60
CA ARG A 102 -2.80 -2.90 -17.52
C ARG A 102 -2.62 -3.72 -16.25
N GLU A 103 -2.66 -5.06 -16.34
CA GLU A 103 -2.40 -5.94 -15.20
C GLU A 103 -0.96 -5.78 -14.69
N CYS A 104 0.03 -5.74 -15.59
CA CYS A 104 1.43 -5.63 -15.22
C CYS A 104 1.74 -4.35 -14.42
N LEU A 105 1.07 -3.21 -14.70
CA LEU A 105 1.28 -1.96 -13.95
C LEU A 105 1.07 -2.16 -12.45
N TYR A 106 0.00 -2.84 -12.06
CA TYR A 106 -0.32 -3.06 -10.65
C TYR A 106 0.74 -3.92 -9.95
N TYR A 107 1.13 -5.03 -10.57
CA TYR A 107 2.12 -5.95 -9.99
C TYR A 107 3.54 -5.40 -10.02
N LEU A 108 3.91 -4.59 -11.03
CA LEU A 108 5.17 -3.85 -11.05
C LEU A 108 5.22 -2.80 -9.94
N ALA A 109 4.10 -2.13 -9.65
CA ALA A 109 4.02 -1.21 -8.53
C ALA A 109 4.20 -1.93 -7.18
N LEU A 110 3.53 -3.06 -6.97
CA LEU A 110 3.69 -3.90 -5.77
C LEU A 110 5.11 -4.43 -5.60
N GLY A 111 5.71 -4.97 -6.66
CA GLY A 111 7.08 -5.50 -6.61
C GLY A 111 8.11 -4.42 -6.28
N ASN A 112 7.98 -3.23 -6.89
CA ASN A 112 8.86 -2.10 -6.57
C ASN A 112 8.62 -1.56 -5.15
N TYR A 113 7.36 -1.52 -4.69
CA TYR A 113 7.03 -1.14 -3.32
C TYR A 113 7.70 -2.06 -2.31
N LYS A 114 7.59 -3.39 -2.51
CA LYS A 114 8.23 -4.40 -1.65
C LYS A 114 9.76 -4.29 -1.64
N LEU A 115 10.36 -3.95 -2.78
CA LEU A 115 11.81 -3.74 -2.90
C LEU A 115 12.30 -2.43 -2.25
N GLY A 116 11.40 -1.54 -1.85
CA GLY A 116 11.72 -0.18 -1.35
C GLY A 116 11.94 0.85 -2.46
N ASN A 117 11.68 0.49 -3.72
CA ASN A 117 11.82 1.37 -4.87
C ASN A 117 10.58 2.27 -5.03
N TYR A 118 10.27 3.09 -4.04
CA TYR A 118 8.99 3.80 -3.95
C TYR A 118 8.73 4.79 -5.09
N ALA A 119 9.77 5.40 -5.66
CA ALA A 119 9.62 6.27 -6.82
C ALA A 119 9.08 5.52 -8.04
N GLU A 120 9.61 4.32 -8.29
CA GLU A 120 9.19 3.48 -9.41
C GLU A 120 7.82 2.85 -9.14
N ALA A 121 7.56 2.45 -7.88
CA ALA A 121 6.25 1.98 -7.47
C ALA A 121 5.17 3.04 -7.72
N ARG A 122 5.43 4.30 -7.33
CA ARG A 122 4.54 5.44 -7.58
C ARG A 122 4.31 5.64 -9.07
N ARG A 123 5.38 5.63 -9.87
CA ARG A 123 5.29 5.82 -11.32
C ARG A 123 4.35 4.80 -11.99
N TYR A 124 4.53 3.52 -11.71
CA TYR A 124 3.66 2.48 -12.27
C TYR A 124 2.21 2.59 -11.78
N ASN A 125 2.02 2.93 -10.51
CA ASN A 125 0.69 3.07 -9.93
C ASN A 125 -0.07 4.29 -10.48
N ASP A 126 0.61 5.43 -10.67
CA ASP A 126 0.02 6.62 -11.28
C ASP A 126 -0.36 6.36 -12.74
N LEU A 127 0.47 5.66 -13.52
CA LEU A 127 0.11 5.24 -14.89
C LEU A 127 -1.14 4.35 -14.95
N LEU A 128 -1.39 3.57 -13.90
CA LEU A 128 -2.62 2.76 -13.79
C LEU A 128 -3.82 3.66 -13.46
N LEU A 129 -3.67 4.60 -12.53
CA LEU A 129 -4.73 5.55 -12.14
C LEU A 129 -5.08 6.55 -13.25
N GLU A 130 -4.13 6.92 -14.11
CA GLU A 130 -4.41 7.72 -15.32
C GLU A 130 -5.39 7.01 -16.27
N LYS A 131 -5.29 5.68 -16.35
CA LYS A 131 -6.17 4.85 -17.20
C LYS A 131 -7.47 4.50 -16.48
N GLU A 132 -7.39 4.28 -15.18
CA GLU A 132 -8.47 3.78 -14.33
C GLU A 132 -8.53 4.58 -13.04
N SER A 133 -9.01 5.81 -13.12
CA SER A 133 -9.07 6.73 -11.97
C SER A 133 -9.92 6.19 -10.82
N GLY A 134 -10.90 5.33 -11.10
CA GLY A 134 -11.72 4.63 -10.11
C GLY A 134 -11.10 3.33 -9.55
N ASN A 135 -9.85 3.02 -9.87
CA ASN A 135 -9.21 1.79 -9.40
C ASN A 135 -8.81 1.91 -7.92
N LEU A 136 -9.56 1.19 -7.09
CA LEU A 136 -9.43 1.25 -5.63
C LEU A 136 -8.17 0.55 -5.12
N GLN A 137 -7.76 -0.52 -5.79
CA GLN A 137 -6.50 -1.22 -5.51
C GLN A 137 -5.31 -0.29 -5.72
N ALA A 138 -5.28 0.40 -6.86
CA ALA A 138 -4.22 1.36 -7.19
C ALA A 138 -4.27 2.60 -6.28
N THR A 139 -5.46 3.08 -5.94
CA THR A 139 -5.64 4.24 -5.04
C THR A 139 -5.07 3.95 -3.65
N SER A 140 -5.32 2.76 -3.12
CA SER A 140 -4.81 2.43 -1.79
C SER A 140 -3.33 2.06 -1.81
N LEU A 141 -2.84 1.43 -2.88
CA LEU A 141 -1.41 1.24 -3.07
C LEU A 141 -0.68 2.59 -3.12
N LYS A 142 -1.28 3.61 -3.73
CA LYS A 142 -0.77 4.99 -3.70
C LYS A 142 -0.62 5.49 -2.26
N ALA A 143 -1.64 5.32 -1.43
CA ALA A 143 -1.61 5.73 -0.03
C ALA A 143 -0.50 5.01 0.76
N LEU A 144 -0.33 3.69 0.56
CA LEU A 144 0.75 2.92 1.17
C LEU A 144 2.14 3.39 0.74
N ILE A 145 2.32 3.69 -0.55
CA ILE A 145 3.58 4.25 -1.08
C ILE A 145 3.85 5.62 -0.45
N GLU A 146 2.85 6.49 -0.38
CA GLU A 146 2.96 7.83 0.22
C GLU A 146 3.31 7.75 1.72
N GLU A 147 2.70 6.84 2.47
CA GLU A 147 3.01 6.62 3.88
C GLU A 147 4.47 6.19 4.08
N LYS A 148 4.97 5.23 3.27
CA LYS A 148 6.37 4.79 3.35
C LYS A 148 7.35 5.90 3.01
N VAL A 149 7.09 6.66 1.94
CA VAL A 149 7.92 7.80 1.53
C VAL A 149 7.94 8.87 2.63
N ALA A 150 6.79 9.19 3.23
CA ALA A 150 6.72 10.16 4.32
C ALA A 150 7.49 9.68 5.56
N LYS A 151 7.38 8.40 5.92
CA LYS A 151 8.08 7.81 7.05
C LYS A 151 9.60 7.82 6.87
N GLU A 152 10.10 7.43 5.70
CA GLU A 152 11.54 7.46 5.41
C GLU A 152 12.09 8.89 5.31
N GLY A 153 11.32 9.80 4.72
CA GLY A 153 11.65 11.23 4.69
C GLY A 153 11.71 11.85 6.09
N LEU A 154 10.79 11.48 6.99
CA LEU A 154 10.77 11.94 8.38
C LEU A 154 11.95 11.40 9.18
N ILE A 155 12.36 10.15 8.97
CA ILE A 155 13.56 9.57 9.59
C ILE A 155 14.81 10.36 9.15
N GLY A 156 14.90 10.75 7.87
CA GLY A 156 15.99 11.58 7.37
C GLY A 156 16.05 12.98 8.00
N VAL A 157 14.89 13.63 8.17
CA VAL A 157 14.81 14.95 8.82
C VAL A 157 15.13 14.86 10.31
N ALA A 158 14.62 13.85 11.03
CA ALA A 158 14.87 13.66 12.46
C ALA A 158 16.36 13.38 12.78
N ILE A 159 17.08 12.70 11.89
CA ILE A 159 18.52 12.46 12.05
C ILE A 159 19.31 13.76 11.84
N LEU A 160 18.89 14.62 10.90
CA LEU A 160 19.52 15.92 10.65
C LEU A 160 19.18 16.97 11.70
N SER A 161 17.99 16.93 12.28
CA SER A 161 17.58 17.78 13.41
C SER A 161 17.87 17.08 14.74
N GLY A 162 19.13 17.09 15.20
CA GLY A 162 19.55 16.48 16.47
C GLY A 162 18.95 17.08 17.76
N VAL A 163 17.63 17.26 17.85
CA VAL A 163 16.92 17.75 19.03
C VAL A 163 15.83 16.75 19.39
N ALA A 164 16.16 15.87 20.34
CA ALA A 164 15.14 15.19 21.13
C ALA A 164 14.36 16.27 21.90
N ILE A 165 13.09 16.50 21.54
CA ILE A 165 12.18 17.21 22.43
C ILE A 165 11.80 16.20 23.53
N ALA A 166 12.71 16.03 24.48
CA ALA A 166 12.38 15.51 25.79
C ALA A 166 11.35 16.46 26.40
N ALA A 167 10.25 15.91 26.91
CA ALA A 167 9.15 16.64 27.50
C ALA A 167 9.63 17.65 28.57
N GLY A 168 9.69 18.93 28.20
CA GLY A 168 9.96 20.05 29.09
C GLY A 168 8.69 20.70 29.62
N VAL A 169 7.72 19.89 30.08
CA VAL A 169 6.63 20.38 30.93
C VAL A 169 7.05 20.09 32.36
N VAL A 170 7.71 21.07 33.00
CA VAL A 170 7.73 21.44 34.44
C VAL A 170 8.99 22.28 34.65
N GLY A 171 8.85 23.58 34.40
CA GLY A 171 9.84 24.61 34.72
C GLY A 171 9.20 25.95 35.05
N SER A 172 7.90 25.96 35.36
CA SER A 172 7.11 27.16 35.70
C SER A 172 7.19 27.56 37.18
N MET A 173 8.14 27.04 37.97
CA MET A 173 8.17 27.26 39.43
C MET A 173 9.54 27.58 40.04
N ILE A 174 10.48 28.20 39.31
CA ILE A 174 11.62 28.85 39.97
C ILE A 174 11.29 30.33 40.21
N PHE A 175 10.59 30.54 41.33
CA PHE A 175 10.81 31.65 42.25
C PHE A 175 10.50 33.08 41.77
N ARG A 176 9.20 33.38 41.60
CA ARG A 176 8.66 34.70 41.98
C ARG A 176 8.36 34.66 43.48
N GLY A 177 9.23 35.26 44.31
CA GLY A 177 8.97 35.33 45.75
C GLY A 177 10.00 36.11 46.56
N VAL A 178 9.63 37.37 46.87
CA VAL A 178 9.90 38.09 48.14
C VAL A 178 11.24 38.82 48.32
N GLY A 179 11.14 40.15 48.43
CA GLY A 179 12.21 41.03 48.93
C GLY A 179 11.91 42.52 48.77
N LYS A 180 10.83 43.02 49.37
CA LYS A 180 10.60 44.47 49.54
C LYS A 180 11.62 45.08 50.52
N LYS A 181 12.02 46.32 50.24
CA LYS A 181 12.05 47.51 51.13
C LYS A 181 13.43 48.14 51.44
N ALA A 182 13.52 49.41 50.98
CA ALA A 182 14.15 50.59 51.58
C ALA A 182 15.62 50.55 52.06
N ARG A 183 16.46 51.37 51.43
CA ARG A 183 16.90 52.66 51.99
C ARG A 183 17.36 53.59 50.88
#